data_AF-A0A2M9Q7P0-F1
#
_entry.id   AF-A0A2M9Q7P0-F1
#
_cell.length_a   1.000
_cell.length_b   1.000
_cell.length_c   1.000
_cell.angle_alpha   90.00
_cell.angle_beta   90.00
_cell.angle_gamma   90.00
#
_symmetry.space_group_name_H-M   'P 1'
#
loop_
_entity.id
_entity.type
_entity.pdbx_description
1 polymer ?
#
loop_
_entity_poly.entity_id
_entity_poly.type
_entity_poly.pdbx_seq_one_letter_code
_entity_poly.pdbx_strand_id
1 'polypeptide(L)' 'MTGQLVQYGQHRQRRSFARINEVLELPNLIEIQTASYEWFLEEGLREMFRDISPIEDFTGNLSLEFIDYS' A
#
# COMPACT_ATOMS: atom_id res chain seq x y z
N MET A 1 40.08 -15.10 -11.21
CA MET A 1 38.72 -14.68 -11.63
C MET A 1 38.45 -13.30 -11.07
N THR A 2 38.57 -12.28 -11.91
CA THR A 2 38.34 -10.89 -11.53
C THR A 2 36.84 -10.61 -11.52
N GLY A 3 36.30 -10.14 -10.38
CA GLY A 3 34.89 -9.79 -10.26
C GLY A 3 34.44 -8.70 -11.25
N GLN A 4 33.14 -8.61 -11.50
CA GLN A 4 32.52 -7.70 -12.47
C GLN A 4 32.33 -6.29 -11.88
N LEU A 5 32.49 -5.23 -12.68
CA LEU A 5 32.15 -3.86 -12.26
C LEU A 5 30.65 -3.63 -12.43
N VAL A 6 29.96 -3.26 -11.34
CA VAL A 6 28.53 -2.94 -11.32
C VAL A 6 28.35 -1.46 -10.99
N GLN A 7 27.53 -0.77 -11.78
CA GLN A 7 27.17 0.63 -11.56
C GLN A 7 26.07 0.72 -10.49
N TYR A 8 26.27 1.59 -9.50
CA TYR A 8 25.30 1.88 -8.44
C TYR A 8 24.98 3.38 -8.46
N GLY A 9 23.75 3.72 -8.87
CA GLY A 9 23.34 5.10 -9.08
C GLY A 9 24.11 5.76 -10.23
N GLN A 10 24.14 7.09 -10.27
CA GLN A 10 24.72 7.84 -11.41
C GLN A 10 26.26 7.99 -11.34
N HIS A 11 26.86 7.93 -10.15
CA HIS A 11 28.22 8.44 -9.94
C HIS A 11 29.26 7.38 -9.54
N ARG A 12 28.88 6.10 -9.39
CA ARG A 12 29.75 5.14 -8.72
C ARG A 12 29.67 3.72 -9.28
N GLN A 13 30.83 3.10 -9.44
CA GLN A 13 30.98 1.68 -9.76
C GLN A 13 31.60 0.93 -8.58
N ARG A 14 31.15 -0.31 -8.33
CA ARG A 14 31.77 -1.22 -7.37
C ARG A 14 32.04 -2.56 -8.03
N ARG A 15 33.15 -3.21 -7.66
CA ARG A 15 33.44 -4.57 -8.11
C ARG A 15 32.61 -5.57 -7.30
N SER A 16 31.76 -6.34 -7.98
CA SER A 16 30.97 -7.44 -7.42
C SER A 16 31.63 -8.79 -7.72
N PHE A 17 31.58 -9.70 -6.75
CA PHE A 17 32.04 -11.08 -6.87
C PHE A 17 30.87 -12.09 -6.85
N ALA A 18 29.64 -11.58 -6.98
CA ALA A 18 28.44 -12.41 -7.07
C ALA A 18 28.56 -13.41 -8.23
N ARG A 19 28.12 -14.65 -7.99
CA ARG A 19 28.16 -15.75 -8.98
C ARG A 19 26.78 -16.13 -9.49
N ILE A 20 25.74 -15.67 -8.80
CA ILE A 20 24.33 -15.89 -9.13
C ILE A 20 23.75 -14.59 -9.67
N ASN A 21 22.82 -14.72 -10.61
CA ASN A 21 22.12 -13.58 -11.17
C ASN A 21 20.94 -13.21 -10.25
N GLU A 22 20.72 -11.92 -10.07
CA GLU A 22 19.48 -11.42 -9.49
C GLU A 22 18.36 -11.62 -10.51
N VAL A 23 17.34 -12.37 -10.14
CA VAL A 23 16.22 -12.74 -11.03
C VAL A 23 15.06 -11.74 -10.96
N LEU A 24 15.01 -10.96 -9.89
CA LEU A 24 13.98 -9.97 -9.58
C LEU A 24 14.65 -8.78 -8.90
N GLU A 25 14.17 -7.59 -9.24
CA GLU A 25 14.57 -6.34 -8.59
C GLU A 25 13.96 -6.25 -7.18
N LEU A 26 14.57 -5.41 -6.33
CA LEU A 26 14.00 -5.12 -5.03
C LEU A 26 12.66 -4.39 -5.18
N PRO A 27 11.59 -4.84 -4.49
CA PRO A 27 10.33 -4.13 -4.48
C PRO A 27 10.45 -2.83 -3.69
N ASN A 28 9.39 -2.03 -3.70
CA ASN A 28 9.31 -0.86 -2.83
C ASN A 28 9.25 -1.30 -1.36
N LEU A 29 10.32 -1.04 -0.61
CA LEU A 29 10.47 -1.52 0.77
C LEU A 29 9.45 -0.91 1.76
N ILE A 30 8.73 0.14 1.37
CA ILE A 30 7.68 0.77 2.18
C ILE A 30 6.28 0.58 1.59
N GLU A 31 6.13 -0.26 0.55
CA GLU A 31 4.88 -0.48 -0.18
C GLU A 31 3.72 -0.86 0.73
N ILE A 32 3.97 -1.71 1.72
CA ILE A 32 2.93 -2.16 2.66
C ILE A 32 2.30 -0.97 3.39
N GLN A 33 3.10 0.04 3.76
CA GLN A 33 2.59 1.20 4.49
C GLN A 33 1.69 2.06 3.61
N THR A 34 2.10 2.30 2.36
CA THR A 34 1.33 3.12 1.42
C THR A 34 0.09 2.39 0.94
N ALA A 35 0.21 1.11 0.57
CA ALA A 35 -0.89 0.30 0.06
C ALA A 35 -1.97 0.05 1.11
N SER A 36 -1.58 -0.15 2.38
CA SER A 36 -2.53 -0.29 3.49
C SER A 36 -3.39 0.97 3.67
N TYR A 37 -2.77 2.15 3.58
CA TYR A 37 -3.49 3.41 3.73
C TYR A 37 -4.38 3.72 2.52
N GLU A 38 -3.91 3.42 1.31
CA GLU A 38 -4.71 3.52 0.08
C GLU A 38 -5.95 2.63 0.15
N TRP A 39 -5.78 1.35 0.50
CA TRP A 39 -6.89 0.42 0.72
C TRP A 39 -7.87 0.94 1.79
N PHE A 40 -7.37 1.47 2.91
CA PHE A 40 -8.23 2.03 3.95
C PHE A 40 -9.08 3.20 3.43
N LEU A 41 -8.50 4.08 2.61
CA LEU A 41 -9.22 5.21 2.04
C LEU A 41 -10.22 4.81 0.95
N GLU A 42 -9.93 3.77 0.17
CA GLU A 42 -10.77 3.35 -0.97
C GLU A 42 -11.90 2.41 -0.54
N GLU A 43 -11.60 1.47 0.36
CA GLU A 43 -12.49 0.38 0.75
C GLU A 43 -12.82 0.44 2.23
N GLY A 44 -11.80 0.46 3.10
CA GLY A 44 -11.98 0.29 4.55
C GLY A 44 -12.95 1.29 5.19
N LEU A 45 -12.84 2.57 4.83
CA LEU A 45 -13.76 3.62 5.32
C LEU A 45 -15.20 3.41 4.84
N ARG A 46 -15.39 3.07 3.55
CA ARG A 46 -16.72 2.85 2.98
C ARG A 46 -17.39 1.62 3.58
N GLU A 47 -16.64 0.54 3.81
CA GLU A 47 -17.12 -0.65 4.51
C GLU A 47 -17.57 -0.33 5.93
N MET A 48 -16.74 0.39 6.68
CA MET A 48 -17.07 0.80 8.05
C MET A 48 -18.36 1.65 8.10
N PHE A 49 -18.53 2.60 7.18
CA PHE A 49 -19.73 3.44 7.15
C PHE A 49 -20.99 2.65 6.77
N ARG A 50 -20.88 1.64 5.90
CA ARG A 50 -22.00 0.75 5.54
C ARG A 50 -22.42 -0.13 6.71
N ASP A 51 -21.47 -0.61 7.52
CA ASP A 51 -21.77 -1.47 8.66
C ASP A 51 -22.59 -0.76 9.75
N ILE A 52 -22.35 0.54 9.95
CA ILE A 52 -23.09 1.34 10.94
C ILE A 52 -24.38 1.97 10.40
N SER A 53 -24.67 1.86 9.10
CA SER A 53 -25.77 2.59 8.45
C SER A 53 -26.87 1.65 7.93
N PRO A 54 -28.16 2.00 8.03
CA PRO A 54 -28.71 3.22 8.67
C PRO A 54 -28.63 3.17 10.20
N ILE A 55 -28.48 4.36 10.80
CA ILE A 55 -28.63 4.52 12.25
C ILE A 55 -30.10 4.87 12.53
N GLU A 56 -30.79 3.99 13.25
CA GLU A 56 -32.21 4.16 13.60
C GLU A 56 -32.39 4.67 15.04
N ASP A 57 -33.39 5.51 15.28
CA ASP A 57 -33.75 5.96 16.61
C ASP A 57 -34.57 4.92 17.38
N PHE A 58 -34.60 5.04 18.72
CA PHE A 58 -35.28 4.05 19.55
C PHE A 58 -36.81 4.02 19.36
N THR A 59 -37.40 5.08 18.80
CA THR A 59 -38.85 5.17 18.55
C THR A 59 -39.25 4.69 17.17
N GLY A 60 -38.29 4.41 16.28
CA GLY A 60 -38.51 3.97 14.90
C GLY A 60 -39.07 5.04 13.97
N ASN A 61 -38.97 6.32 14.34
CA ASN A 61 -39.50 7.45 13.57
C ASN A 61 -38.42 8.23 12.81
N LEU A 62 -37.13 8.02 13.13
CA LEU A 62 -36.01 8.73 12.52
C LEU A 62 -34.92 7.72 12.10
N SER A 63 -34.39 7.89 10.89
CA SER A 63 -33.21 7.18 10.39
C SER A 63 -32.18 8.15 9.81
N LEU A 64 -30.90 7.85 9.99
CA LEU A 64 -29.79 8.56 9.38
C LEU A 64 -29.02 7.59 8.46
N GLU A 65 -28.99 7.92 7.18
CA GLU A 65 -28.24 7.19 6.15
C GLU A 65 -26.96 7.94 5.78
N PHE A 66 -25.87 7.19 5.69
CA PHE A 66 -24.61 7.70 5.17
C PHE A 66 -24.52 7.37 3.67
N ILE A 67 -24.49 8.40 2.83
CA ILE A 67 -24.51 8.24 1.37
C ILE A 67 -23.10 8.07 0.80
N ASP A 68 -22.19 9.02 1.07
CA ASP A 68 -20.77 8.92 0.66
C ASP A 68 -19.89 9.95 1.39
N TYR A 69 -18.56 9.83 1.25
CA TYR A 69 -17.57 10.86 1.58
C TYR A 69 -16.70 11.19 0.37
N SER A 70 -16.14 12.40 0.35
CA SER A 70 -15.30 12.95 -0.74
C SER A 70 -13.84 13.08 -0.34
#